data_AF-A0A8C5HMX8-F1
#
_entry.id   AF-A0A8C5HMX8-F1
#
_cell.length_a   1.000
_cell.length_b   1.000
_cell.length_c   1.000
_cell.angle_alpha   90.00
_cell.angle_beta   90.00
_cell.angle_gamma   90.00
#
_symmetry.space_group_name_H-M   'P 1'
#
loop_
_entity.id
_entity.type
_entity.pdbx_description
1 polymer ?
#
loop_
_entity_poly.entity_id
_entity_poly.type
_entity_poly.pdbx_seq_one_letter_code
_entity_poly.pdbx_strand_id
1 'polypeptide(L)'
;MNIIDIVAIIPYFITLGTELAEKQSNSGQQAMSLAILRVIRLVRVFRIFKLSRHSKGLQILGQTLKASMRELGLLIFFLFIGVILFSSAVYFAEADDPSSSFTSIPDAFWWAVVTMTTVGYGDMHPVTIGGKIVGSLCAIAGVLTIALPVPVIVSNFNYFYHRETDGEEQPQYPASCEHLPAEELRRTCSSASLSKADYMVIEEGVKQPSFTTENNQNCVNINKIFTDV
;
A
#
# COMPACT_ATOMS: atom_id res chain seq x y z
N MET A 1 18.66 5.55 18.28
CA MET A 1 19.40 4.59 17.42
C MET A 1 18.40 3.54 16.95
N ASN A 2 17.92 3.66 15.72
CA ASN A 2 16.90 2.73 15.19
C ASN A 2 17.51 1.34 15.01
N ILE A 3 16.73 0.29 15.27
CA ILE A 3 17.02 -1.11 14.92
C ILE A 3 17.58 -1.23 13.49
N ILE A 4 17.12 -0.37 12.60
CA ILE A 4 17.53 -0.26 11.19
C ILE A 4 19.05 -0.03 11.04
N ASP A 5 19.67 0.78 11.89
CA ASP A 5 21.11 1.06 11.82
C ASP A 5 21.93 -0.14 12.30
N ILE A 6 21.45 -0.83 13.34
CA ILE A 6 22.04 -2.07 13.86
C ILE A 6 21.97 -3.17 12.77
N VAL A 7 20.81 -3.38 12.16
CA VAL A 7 20.60 -4.37 11.08
C VAL A 7 21.48 -4.07 9.86
N ALA A 8 21.71 -2.79 9.54
CA ALA A 8 22.55 -2.40 8.40
C ALA A 8 24.05 -2.63 8.63
N ILE A 9 24.55 -2.57 9.87
CA ILE A 9 25.97 -2.78 10.20
C ILE A 9 26.30 -4.23 10.57
N ILE A 10 25.33 -5.00 11.08
CA ILE A 10 25.49 -6.39 11.53
C ILE A 10 26.27 -7.26 10.52
N PRO A 11 25.96 -7.25 9.21
CA PRO A 11 26.64 -8.11 8.25
C PRO A 11 28.15 -7.83 8.15
N TYR A 12 28.57 -6.58 8.35
CA TYR A 12 29.98 -6.20 8.35
C TYR A 12 30.71 -6.79 9.56
N PHE A 13 30.13 -6.63 10.75
CA PHE A 13 30.71 -7.16 12.00
C PHE A 13 30.73 -8.69 12.03
N ILE A 14 29.68 -9.37 11.55
CA ILE A 14 29.67 -10.83 11.45
C ILE A 14 30.73 -11.31 10.47
N THR A 15 30.89 -10.66 9.30
CA THR A 15 31.93 -11.05 8.33
C THR A 15 33.34 -10.87 8.91
N LEU A 16 33.57 -9.75 9.60
CA LEU A 16 34.87 -9.47 10.21
C LEU A 16 35.18 -10.50 11.32
N GLY A 17 34.19 -10.87 12.13
CA GLY A 17 34.31 -11.91 13.14
C GLY A 17 34.61 -13.29 12.56
N THR A 18 33.95 -13.68 11.45
CA THR A 18 34.22 -14.96 10.78
C THR A 18 35.62 -15.00 10.15
N GLU A 19 36.07 -13.92 9.50
CA GLU A 19 37.41 -13.83 8.88
C GLU A 19 38.54 -13.85 9.93
N LEU A 20 38.33 -13.24 11.10
CA LEU A 20 39.29 -13.27 12.21
C LEU A 20 39.34 -14.64 12.90
N ALA A 21 38.20 -15.32 13.05
CA ALA A 21 38.13 -16.67 13.61
C ALA A 21 38.73 -17.73 12.67
N GLU A 22 38.63 -17.52 11.36
CA GLU A 22 39.17 -18.44 10.33
C GLU A 22 40.71 -18.45 10.30
N LYS A 23 41.35 -17.34 10.70
CA LYS A 23 42.82 -17.28 10.87
C LYS A 23 43.37 -18.16 12.00
N GLN A 24 42.52 -18.65 12.90
CA GLN A 24 42.91 -19.45 14.06
C GLN A 24 42.53 -20.94 13.96
N SER A 25 41.70 -21.34 12.98
CA SER A 25 41.13 -22.71 12.90
C SER A 25 41.72 -23.55 11.76
N ASN A 26 42.27 -24.72 12.10
CA ASN A 26 42.84 -25.69 11.16
C ASN A 26 41.74 -26.44 10.37
N SER A 27 41.82 -26.33 9.04
CA SER A 27 41.51 -27.33 7.99
C SER A 27 40.11 -27.98 7.86
N GLY A 28 39.28 -28.07 8.92
CA GLY A 28 37.98 -28.77 8.88
C GLY A 28 36.75 -27.87 8.79
N GLN A 29 36.87 -26.59 9.16
CA GLN A 29 35.75 -25.64 9.22
C GLN A 29 35.42 -24.96 7.88
N GLN A 30 36.27 -25.12 6.85
CA GLN A 30 36.23 -24.33 5.62
C GLN A 30 34.94 -24.49 4.79
N ALA A 31 34.33 -25.67 4.75
CA ALA A 31 33.09 -25.88 4.00
C ALA A 31 31.88 -25.19 4.66
N MET A 32 31.80 -25.21 5.99
CA MET A 32 30.73 -24.57 6.75
C MET A 32 30.88 -23.05 6.75
N SER A 33 32.12 -22.55 6.84
CA SER A 33 32.39 -21.10 6.74
C SER A 33 32.03 -20.55 5.36
N LEU A 34 32.28 -21.27 4.26
CA LEU A 34 31.87 -20.82 2.91
C LEU A 34 30.34 -20.72 2.74
N ALA A 35 29.57 -21.66 3.29
CA ALA A 35 28.10 -21.58 3.27
C ALA A 35 27.58 -20.40 4.10
N ILE A 36 28.16 -20.19 5.29
CA ILE A 36 27.82 -19.07 6.18
C ILE A 36 28.19 -17.73 5.52
N LEU A 37 29.33 -17.63 4.85
CA LEU A 37 29.74 -16.44 4.10
C LEU A 37 28.76 -16.12 2.96
N ARG A 38 28.19 -17.12 2.28
CA ARG A 38 27.13 -16.91 1.26
C ARG A 38 25.87 -16.34 1.89
N VAL A 39 25.42 -16.89 3.02
CA VAL A 39 24.26 -16.38 3.75
C VAL A 39 24.51 -14.95 4.24
N ILE A 40 25.68 -14.66 4.82
CA ILE A 40 26.05 -13.31 5.27
C ILE A 40 26.07 -12.32 4.10
N ARG A 41 26.53 -12.74 2.91
CA ARG A 41 26.45 -11.92 1.69
C ARG A 41 25.01 -11.58 1.30
N LEU A 42 24.06 -12.51 1.45
CA LEU A 42 22.62 -12.23 1.24
C LEU A 42 22.08 -11.27 2.32
N VAL A 43 22.49 -11.42 3.58
CA VAL A 43 22.07 -10.51 4.67
C VAL A 43 22.57 -9.09 4.44
N ARG A 44 23.66 -8.87 3.70
CA ARG A 44 24.07 -7.51 3.30
C ARG A 44 23.00 -6.79 2.47
N VAL A 45 22.04 -7.47 1.83
CA VAL A 45 20.93 -6.80 1.11
C VAL A 45 20.08 -5.95 2.07
N PHE A 46 19.96 -6.34 3.35
CA PHE A 46 19.25 -5.58 4.38
C PHE A 46 19.86 -4.19 4.63
N ARG A 47 21.10 -3.92 4.20
CA ARG A 47 21.67 -2.56 4.24
C ARG A 47 20.85 -1.57 3.41
N ILE A 48 20.04 -2.04 2.45
CA ILE A 48 19.10 -1.20 1.69
C ILE A 48 18.11 -0.50 2.61
N PHE A 49 17.76 -1.08 3.76
CA PHE A 49 16.91 -0.46 4.76
C PHE A 49 17.53 0.80 5.38
N LYS A 50 18.85 1.01 5.25
CA LYS A 50 19.49 2.30 5.60
C LYS A 50 18.93 3.45 4.77
N LEU A 51 18.43 3.21 3.56
CA LEU A 51 17.77 4.26 2.74
C LEU A 51 16.49 4.79 3.41
N SER A 52 15.85 4.02 4.29
CA SER A 52 14.65 4.48 5.01
C SER A 52 14.93 5.70 5.90
N ARG A 53 16.14 5.90 6.43
CA ARG A 53 16.46 7.11 7.23
C ARG A 53 16.62 8.36 6.36
N HIS A 54 16.95 8.19 5.08
CA HIS A 54 17.23 9.27 4.14
C HIS A 54 16.03 9.58 3.24
N SER A 55 15.07 8.65 3.12
CA SER A 55 13.83 8.85 2.38
C SER A 55 12.66 9.07 3.33
N LYS A 56 12.12 10.29 3.34
CA LYS A 56 10.88 10.64 4.06
C LYS A 56 9.71 9.78 3.62
N GLY A 57 9.60 9.50 2.31
CA GLY A 57 8.54 8.64 1.76
C GLY A 57 8.55 7.20 2.31
N LEU A 58 9.73 6.61 2.52
CA LEU A 58 9.83 5.26 3.10
C LEU A 58 9.50 5.22 4.60
N GLN A 59 9.71 6.34 5.32
CA GLN A 59 9.28 6.48 6.73
C GLN A 59 7.77 6.59 6.83
N ILE A 60 7.16 7.40 5.97
CA ILE A 60 5.70 7.56 5.87
C ILE A 60 5.07 6.21 5.52
N LEU A 61 5.60 5.50 4.51
CA LEU A 61 5.12 4.16 4.15
C LEU A 61 5.19 3.19 5.34
N GLY A 62 6.30 3.17 6.08
CA GLY A 62 6.43 2.32 7.26
C GLY A 62 5.45 2.67 8.39
N GLN A 63 5.20 3.97 8.62
CA GLN A 63 4.21 4.42 9.60
C GLN A 63 2.78 4.07 9.18
N THR A 64 2.44 4.24 7.92
CA THR A 64 1.15 3.83 7.38
C THR A 64 0.96 2.33 7.50
N LEU A 65 1.96 1.52 7.12
CA LEU A 65 1.89 0.07 7.26
C LEU A 65 1.68 -0.31 8.72
N LYS A 66 2.39 0.34 9.65
CA LYS A 66 2.22 0.14 11.10
C LYS A 66 0.79 0.46 11.55
N ALA A 67 0.23 1.57 11.08
CA ALA A 67 -1.15 1.97 11.40
C ALA A 67 -2.19 1.02 10.79
N SER A 68 -1.90 0.47 9.61
CA SER A 68 -2.77 -0.47 8.89
C SER A 68 -2.44 -1.94 9.15
N MET A 69 -1.62 -2.27 10.17
CA MET A 69 -1.24 -3.66 10.48
C MET A 69 -2.43 -4.56 10.76
N ARG A 70 -3.50 -4.01 11.33
CA ARG A 70 -4.75 -4.76 11.58
C ARG A 70 -5.38 -5.20 10.26
N GLU A 71 -5.52 -4.28 9.31
CA GLU A 71 -6.13 -4.54 8.00
C GLU A 71 -5.26 -5.47 7.16
N LEU A 72 -3.93 -5.28 7.19
CA LEU A 72 -2.97 -6.18 6.54
C LEU A 72 -3.01 -7.59 7.17
N GLY A 73 -3.15 -7.68 8.49
CA GLY A 73 -3.31 -8.93 9.20
C GLY A 73 -4.59 -9.68 8.80
N LEU A 74 -5.70 -8.96 8.63
CA LEU A 74 -6.96 -9.54 8.13
C LEU A 74 -6.82 -10.05 6.68
N LEU A 75 -6.17 -9.30 5.79
CA LEU A 75 -5.87 -9.74 4.42
C LEU A 75 -5.07 -11.05 4.42
N ILE A 76 -3.96 -11.09 5.17
CA ILE A 76 -3.11 -12.29 5.26
C ILE A 76 -3.88 -13.46 5.86
N PHE A 77 -4.72 -13.22 6.85
CA PHE A 77 -5.55 -14.24 7.47
C PHE A 77 -6.56 -14.85 6.51
N PHE A 78 -7.30 -14.03 5.75
CA PHE A 78 -8.24 -14.52 4.74
C PHE A 78 -7.53 -15.25 3.60
N LEU A 79 -6.38 -14.72 3.15
CA LEU A 79 -5.57 -15.38 2.13
C LEU A 79 -5.09 -16.75 2.63
N PHE A 80 -4.62 -16.85 3.86
CA PHE A 80 -4.16 -18.10 4.46
C PHE A 80 -5.28 -19.14 4.56
N ILE A 81 -6.47 -18.73 5.02
CA ILE A 81 -7.65 -19.61 5.05
C ILE A 81 -8.02 -20.07 3.64
N GLY A 82 -8.06 -19.14 2.67
CA GLY A 82 -8.37 -19.46 1.28
C GLY A 82 -7.38 -20.46 0.68
N VAL A 83 -6.08 -20.27 0.91
CA VAL A 83 -5.03 -21.20 0.47
C VAL A 83 -5.28 -22.59 1.04
N ILE A 84 -5.48 -22.73 2.35
CA ILE A 84 -5.72 -24.05 2.95
C ILE A 84 -6.98 -24.72 2.36
N LEU A 85 -8.07 -23.96 2.21
CA LEU A 85 -9.35 -24.46 1.72
C LEU A 85 -9.24 -24.90 0.26
N PHE A 86 -8.78 -24.03 -0.63
CA PHE A 86 -8.72 -24.31 -2.06
C PHE A 86 -7.65 -25.34 -2.42
N SER A 87 -6.51 -25.35 -1.72
CA SER A 87 -5.49 -26.39 -1.91
C SER A 87 -5.99 -27.77 -1.49
N SER A 88 -6.73 -27.86 -0.39
CA SER A 88 -7.35 -29.13 0.02
C SER A 88 -8.41 -29.57 -0.99
N ALA A 89 -9.29 -28.65 -1.42
CA ALA A 89 -10.35 -28.94 -2.37
C ALA A 89 -9.82 -29.38 -3.74
N VAL A 90 -8.80 -28.71 -4.28
CA VAL A 90 -8.22 -29.08 -5.58
C VAL A 90 -7.45 -30.40 -5.50
N TYR A 91 -6.74 -30.64 -4.38
CA TYR A 91 -6.04 -31.90 -4.17
C TYR A 91 -7.00 -33.09 -4.19
N PHE A 92 -8.12 -33.01 -3.46
CA PHE A 92 -9.13 -34.08 -3.49
C PHE A 92 -9.85 -34.18 -4.83
N ALA A 93 -10.07 -33.06 -5.53
CA ALA A 93 -10.70 -33.08 -6.85
C ALA A 93 -9.80 -33.71 -7.94
N GLU A 94 -8.47 -33.66 -7.75
CA GLU A 94 -7.47 -34.16 -8.70
C GLU A 94 -6.79 -35.46 -8.22
N ALA A 95 -7.17 -36.00 -7.07
CA ALA A 95 -6.51 -37.15 -6.43
C ALA A 95 -6.59 -38.44 -7.26
N ASP A 96 -7.65 -38.59 -8.06
CA ASP A 96 -7.91 -39.78 -8.86
C ASP A 96 -7.29 -39.71 -10.28
N ASP A 97 -6.69 -38.57 -10.66
CA ASP A 97 -6.11 -38.37 -11.99
C ASP A 97 -4.57 -38.54 -11.96
N PRO A 98 -4.01 -39.55 -12.66
CA PRO A 98 -2.57 -39.77 -12.69
C PRO A 98 -1.78 -38.70 -13.47
N SER A 99 -2.45 -37.83 -14.24
CA SER A 99 -1.84 -36.68 -14.90
C SER A 99 -1.81 -35.41 -14.04
N SER A 100 -2.36 -35.49 -12.82
CA SER A 100 -2.39 -34.39 -11.87
C SER A 100 -0.98 -33.97 -11.43
N SER A 101 -0.75 -32.66 -11.41
CA SER A 101 0.47 -32.08 -10.83
C SER A 101 0.38 -31.93 -9.31
N PHE A 102 -0.77 -32.22 -8.69
CA PHE A 102 -1.03 -32.04 -7.26
C PHE A 102 -0.62 -33.28 -6.46
N THR A 103 0.68 -33.39 -6.15
CA THR A 103 1.25 -34.53 -5.40
C THR A 103 0.89 -34.54 -3.92
N SER A 104 0.78 -33.37 -3.29
CA SER A 104 0.43 -33.24 -1.88
C SER A 104 -0.31 -31.93 -1.59
N ILE A 105 -1.00 -31.85 -0.46
CA ILE A 105 -1.70 -30.62 -0.03
C ILE A 105 -0.72 -29.44 0.11
N PRO A 106 0.48 -29.60 0.71
CA PRO A 106 1.48 -28.52 0.73
C PRO A 106 1.96 -28.08 -0.65
N ASP A 107 2.09 -29.00 -1.62
CA ASP A 107 2.44 -28.63 -3.00
C ASP A 107 1.31 -27.82 -3.65
N ALA A 108 0.05 -28.15 -3.35
CA ALA A 108 -1.11 -27.40 -3.78
C ALA A 108 -1.19 -25.98 -3.16
N PHE A 109 -0.45 -25.68 -2.07
CA PHE A 109 -0.37 -24.31 -1.53
C PHE A 109 0.28 -23.35 -2.51
N TRP A 110 1.31 -23.80 -3.24
CA TRP A 110 1.96 -22.98 -4.27
C TRP A 110 0.96 -22.54 -5.32
N TRP A 111 0.20 -23.49 -5.88
CA TRP A 111 -0.84 -23.21 -6.86
C TRP A 111 -1.94 -22.28 -6.31
N ALA A 112 -2.44 -22.52 -5.10
CA ALA A 112 -3.51 -21.71 -4.53
C ALA A 112 -3.06 -20.28 -4.24
N VAL A 113 -1.83 -20.07 -3.73
CA VAL A 113 -1.25 -18.73 -3.55
C VAL A 113 -1.17 -18.01 -4.89
N VAL A 114 -0.55 -18.63 -5.89
CA VAL A 114 -0.35 -18.04 -7.23
C VAL A 114 -1.68 -17.73 -7.92
N THR A 115 -2.69 -18.57 -7.74
CA THR A 115 -4.03 -18.40 -8.33
C THR A 115 -4.84 -17.33 -7.59
N MET A 116 -4.86 -17.36 -6.26
CA MET A 116 -5.58 -16.36 -5.46
C MET A 116 -4.99 -14.95 -5.62
N THR A 117 -3.67 -14.85 -5.78
CA THR A 117 -3.01 -13.56 -6.05
C THR A 117 -3.03 -13.17 -7.52
N THR A 118 -3.77 -13.90 -8.37
CA THR A 118 -3.94 -13.62 -9.80
C THR A 118 -2.64 -13.61 -10.63
N VAL A 119 -1.57 -14.25 -10.12
CA VAL A 119 -0.27 -14.35 -10.83
C VAL A 119 -0.36 -15.37 -11.95
N GLY A 120 -0.89 -16.56 -11.66
CA GLY A 120 -1.21 -17.58 -12.67
C GLY A 120 -0.04 -18.01 -13.55
N TYR A 121 1.07 -18.49 -12.97
CA TYR A 121 2.23 -18.95 -13.76
C TYR A 121 1.89 -20.07 -14.75
N GLY A 122 0.90 -20.92 -14.43
CA GLY A 122 0.45 -22.02 -15.29
C GLY A 122 1.34 -23.27 -15.24
N ASP A 123 2.33 -23.30 -14.35
CA ASP A 123 3.20 -24.45 -14.07
C ASP A 123 2.44 -25.61 -13.41
N MET A 124 1.44 -25.29 -12.59
CA MET A 124 0.47 -26.23 -12.02
C MET A 124 -0.95 -25.76 -12.34
N HIS A 125 -1.83 -26.68 -12.75
CA HIS A 125 -3.23 -26.37 -13.01
C HIS A 125 -4.11 -27.63 -12.92
N PRO A 126 -5.38 -27.51 -12.51
CA PRO A 126 -6.30 -28.64 -12.47
C PRO A 126 -6.67 -29.10 -13.88
N VAL A 127 -6.62 -30.41 -14.10
CA VAL A 127 -6.97 -31.06 -15.37
C VAL A 127 -8.40 -31.61 -15.34
N THR A 128 -8.86 -32.08 -14.19
CA THR A 128 -10.21 -32.64 -14.01
C THR A 128 -11.28 -31.55 -14.08
N ILE A 129 -12.51 -31.97 -14.38
CA ILE A 129 -13.67 -31.05 -14.39
C ILE A 129 -13.92 -30.50 -12.99
N GLY A 130 -13.82 -31.34 -11.95
CA GLY A 130 -13.98 -30.93 -10.55
C GLY A 130 -12.93 -29.91 -10.13
N GLY A 131 -11.66 -30.17 -10.41
CA GLY A 131 -10.57 -29.26 -10.11
C GLY A 131 -10.69 -27.93 -10.87
N LYS A 132 -11.16 -27.93 -12.12
CA LYS A 132 -11.41 -26.70 -12.88
C LYS A 132 -12.53 -25.84 -12.29
N ILE A 133 -13.58 -26.44 -11.74
CA ILE A 133 -14.62 -25.71 -11.00
C ILE A 133 -14.02 -25.10 -9.73
N VAL A 134 -13.24 -25.89 -8.97
CA VAL A 134 -12.53 -25.40 -7.77
C VAL A 134 -11.56 -24.26 -8.12
N GLY A 135 -10.81 -24.38 -9.21
CA GLY A 135 -9.88 -23.36 -9.70
C GLY A 135 -10.60 -22.08 -10.12
N SER A 136 -11.75 -22.20 -10.77
CA SER A 136 -12.58 -21.04 -11.15
C SER A 136 -13.10 -20.30 -9.91
N LEU A 137 -13.60 -21.04 -8.91
CA LEU A 137 -14.03 -20.47 -7.63
C LEU A 137 -12.85 -19.84 -6.86
N CYS A 138 -11.68 -20.47 -6.90
CA CYS A 138 -10.46 -19.97 -6.28
C CYS A 138 -10.02 -18.63 -6.89
N ALA A 139 -10.07 -18.50 -8.23
CA ALA A 139 -9.72 -17.26 -8.91
C ALA A 139 -10.66 -16.12 -8.53
N ILE A 140 -11.97 -16.36 -8.53
CA ILE A 140 -12.97 -15.36 -8.13
C ILE A 140 -12.79 -14.97 -6.65
N ALA A 141 -12.65 -15.95 -5.77
CA ALA A 141 -12.44 -15.72 -4.35
C ALA A 141 -11.14 -14.94 -4.07
N GLY A 142 -10.06 -15.22 -4.80
CA GLY A 142 -8.79 -14.49 -4.71
C GLY A 142 -8.92 -13.01 -5.01
N VAL A 143 -9.55 -12.68 -6.16
CA VAL A 143 -9.84 -11.29 -6.55
C VAL A 143 -10.67 -10.58 -5.48
N LEU A 144 -11.75 -11.22 -4.99
CA LEU A 144 -12.59 -10.64 -3.93
C LEU A 144 -11.83 -10.45 -2.62
N THR A 145 -10.96 -11.39 -2.26
CA THR A 145 -10.14 -11.34 -1.03
C THR A 145 -9.19 -10.16 -1.06
N ILE A 146 -8.61 -9.83 -2.21
CA ILE A 146 -7.70 -8.68 -2.37
C ILE A 146 -8.48 -7.37 -2.51
N ALA A 147 -9.63 -7.39 -3.19
CA ALA A 147 -10.42 -6.20 -3.48
C ALA A 147 -11.00 -5.52 -2.21
N LEU A 148 -11.23 -6.26 -1.12
CA LEU A 148 -11.84 -5.70 0.09
C LEU A 148 -10.85 -4.93 1.00
N PRO A 149 -9.69 -5.47 1.40
CA PRO A 149 -8.78 -4.79 2.32
C PRO A 149 -7.84 -3.79 1.65
N VAL A 150 -7.52 -3.94 0.36
CA VAL A 150 -6.59 -3.02 -0.33
C VAL A 150 -7.11 -1.59 -0.35
N PRO A 151 -8.39 -1.30 -0.72
CA PRO A 151 -8.92 0.06 -0.66
C PRO A 151 -8.90 0.67 0.75
N VAL A 152 -9.13 -0.15 1.79
CA VAL A 152 -9.04 0.31 3.19
C VAL A 152 -7.61 0.72 3.54
N ILE A 153 -6.62 -0.08 3.14
CA ILE A 153 -5.20 0.24 3.34
C ILE A 153 -4.81 1.51 2.57
N VAL A 154 -5.28 1.66 1.32
CA VAL A 154 -5.03 2.85 0.49
C VAL A 154 -5.69 4.09 1.09
N SER A 155 -6.92 3.98 1.60
CA SER A 155 -7.62 5.07 2.28
C SER A 155 -6.85 5.53 3.53
N ASN A 156 -6.39 4.59 4.35
CA ASN A 156 -5.51 4.91 5.48
C ASN A 156 -4.18 5.54 5.04
N PHE A 157 -3.56 5.04 3.96
CA PHE A 157 -2.35 5.63 3.40
C PHE A 157 -2.58 7.08 2.99
N ASN A 158 -3.69 7.34 2.30
CA ASN A 158 -4.03 8.68 1.84
C ASN A 158 -4.26 9.64 3.03
N TYR A 159 -4.94 9.16 4.08
CA TYR A 159 -5.13 9.91 5.32
C TYR A 159 -3.80 10.31 5.98
N PHE A 160 -2.85 9.37 6.13
CA PHE A 160 -1.55 9.68 6.74
C PHE A 160 -0.66 10.52 5.83
N TYR A 161 -0.74 10.32 4.51
CA TYR A 161 0.02 11.07 3.52
C TYR A 161 -0.36 12.56 3.54
N HIS A 162 -1.65 12.88 3.42
CA HIS A 162 -2.12 14.28 3.47
C HIS A 162 -1.85 14.94 4.82
N ARG A 163 -2.00 14.22 5.94
CA ARG A 163 -1.71 14.80 7.26
C ARG A 163 -0.25 15.21 7.43
N GLU A 164 0.68 14.47 6.83
CA GLU A 164 2.11 14.79 6.88
C GLU A 164 2.49 15.87 5.85
N THR A 165 1.85 15.91 4.67
CA THR A 165 2.08 16.93 3.62
C THR A 165 1.45 18.29 3.98
N ASP A 166 0.21 18.31 4.45
CA ASP A 166 -0.50 19.55 4.85
C ASP A 166 0.08 20.13 6.15
N GLY A 167 0.75 19.29 6.95
CA GLY A 167 1.51 19.71 8.13
C GLY A 167 2.78 20.49 7.81
N GLU A 168 3.32 20.37 6.57
CA GLU A 168 4.46 21.15 6.10
C GLU A 168 4.03 22.49 5.44
N GLU A 169 2.75 22.65 5.07
CA GLU A 169 2.23 23.86 4.41
C GLU A 169 1.57 24.88 5.34
N GLN A 170 1.64 24.75 6.67
CA GLN A 170 1.25 25.88 7.53
C GLN A 170 2.31 26.99 7.43
N PRO A 171 2.01 28.16 6.83
CA PRO A 171 2.88 29.30 6.95
C PRO A 171 2.86 29.70 8.42
N GLN A 172 4.04 29.69 9.03
CA GLN A 172 4.29 30.26 10.33
C GLN A 172 3.94 31.76 10.28
N TYR A 173 2.70 32.12 10.58
CA TYR A 173 2.34 33.51 10.84
C TYR A 173 2.90 33.87 12.21
N PRO A 174 3.81 34.86 12.31
CA PRO A 174 4.36 35.25 13.59
C PRO A 174 3.23 35.82 14.45
N ALA A 175 3.11 35.28 15.66
CA ALA A 175 2.25 35.80 16.71
C ALA A 175 2.77 37.17 17.17
N SER A 176 2.43 38.22 16.42
CA SER A 176 2.65 39.60 16.84
C SER A 176 1.80 40.54 15.99
N CYS A 177 0.63 40.92 16.54
CA CYS A 177 0.17 42.30 16.51
C CYS A 177 -0.99 42.48 17.50
N GLU A 178 -0.66 43.16 18.60
CA GLU A 178 -1.57 43.87 19.49
C GLU A 178 -2.43 44.89 18.72
N HIS A 179 -3.68 45.06 19.19
CA HIS A 179 -4.53 46.25 19.05
C HIS A 179 -4.97 46.70 17.64
N LEU A 180 -6.11 46.19 17.14
CA LEU A 180 -6.97 46.89 16.17
C LEU A 180 -8.48 46.59 16.42
N PRO A 181 -9.40 47.55 16.19
CA PRO A 181 -10.78 47.50 16.67
C PRO A 181 -11.69 46.55 15.86
N ALA A 182 -12.75 46.07 16.52
CA ALA A 182 -13.60 44.94 16.13
C ALA A 182 -14.44 45.09 14.83
N GLU A 183 -14.26 46.13 14.02
CA GLU A 183 -15.06 46.35 12.79
C GLU A 183 -14.47 45.73 11.52
N GLU A 184 -13.14 45.52 11.44
CA GLU A 184 -12.53 44.97 10.21
C GLU A 184 -12.64 43.43 10.12
N LEU A 185 -12.88 42.74 11.25
CA LEU A 185 -12.93 41.27 11.33
C LEU A 185 -14.13 40.68 10.56
N ARG A 186 -15.21 41.44 10.38
CA ARG A 186 -16.40 40.98 9.64
C ARG A 186 -16.19 40.93 8.13
N ARG A 187 -15.28 41.74 7.57
CA ARG A 187 -15.04 41.78 6.11
C ARG A 187 -14.09 40.68 5.64
N THR A 188 -13.15 40.25 6.47
CA THR A 188 -12.18 39.20 6.10
C THR A 188 -12.74 37.78 6.23
N CYS A 189 -13.73 37.54 7.11
CA CYS A 189 -14.37 36.23 7.22
C CYS A 189 -15.29 35.88 6.02
N SER A 190 -15.76 36.87 5.25
CA SER A 190 -16.59 36.61 4.07
C SER A 190 -15.82 36.13 2.85
N SER A 191 -14.49 36.31 2.79
CA SER A 191 -13.66 35.76 1.69
C SER A 191 -13.01 34.41 2.04
N ALA A 192 -12.96 34.03 3.32
CA ALA A 192 -12.31 32.79 3.77
C ALA A 192 -13.24 31.55 3.78
N SER A 193 -14.54 31.70 3.51
CA SER A 193 -15.49 30.59 3.49
C SER A 193 -15.56 29.83 2.15
N LEU A 194 -14.75 30.18 1.16
CA LEU A 194 -14.71 29.55 -0.17
C LEU A 194 -13.41 28.75 -0.35
N SER A 195 -13.35 27.56 0.23
CA SER A 195 -12.37 26.53 -0.18
C SER A 195 -12.77 25.11 0.26
N LYS A 196 -13.73 24.97 1.18
CA LYS A 196 -14.11 23.65 1.73
C LYS A 196 -15.18 22.88 0.93
N ALA A 197 -15.61 23.38 -0.22
CA ALA A 197 -16.75 22.82 -0.97
C ALA A 197 -16.37 21.98 -2.21
N ASP A 198 -15.11 21.96 -2.66
CA ASP A 198 -14.73 21.29 -3.93
C ASP A 198 -14.22 19.84 -3.80
N TYR A 199 -14.40 19.19 -2.64
CA TYR A 199 -13.97 17.79 -2.45
C TYR A 199 -15.10 16.89 -1.94
N MET A 200 -16.24 16.85 -2.64
CA MET A 200 -17.20 15.74 -2.53
C MET A 200 -18.04 15.61 -3.81
N VAL A 201 -17.45 15.32 -4.97
CA VAL A 201 -18.11 14.57 -6.06
C VAL A 201 -17.03 14.08 -7.03
N ILE A 202 -16.56 12.83 -6.95
CA ILE A 202 -16.29 11.98 -8.14
C ILE A 202 -16.39 10.50 -7.72
N GLU A 203 -17.61 9.98 -7.65
CA GLU A 203 -17.96 8.70 -8.25
C GLU A 203 -19.47 8.71 -8.54
N GLU A 204 -19.82 8.88 -9.82
CA GLU A 204 -20.70 7.98 -10.58
C GLU A 204 -21.05 8.62 -11.93
N GLY A 205 -21.02 7.82 -13.00
CA GLY A 205 -21.99 8.00 -14.09
C GLY A 205 -21.47 8.50 -15.44
N VAL A 206 -21.25 7.54 -16.34
CA VAL A 206 -21.23 7.66 -17.80
C VAL A 206 -22.44 8.44 -18.36
N LYS A 207 -22.22 9.48 -19.20
CA LYS A 207 -22.92 9.72 -20.49
C LYS A 207 -22.38 10.94 -21.27
N GLN A 208 -22.42 10.80 -22.59
CA GLN A 208 -21.90 11.68 -23.66
C GLN A 208 -22.47 13.13 -23.68
N PRO A 209 -21.81 14.07 -24.40
CA PRO A 209 -22.20 15.47 -24.43
C PRO A 209 -23.31 15.72 -25.47
N SER A 210 -24.32 16.49 -25.08
CA SER A 210 -25.23 17.14 -26.02
C SER A 210 -25.31 18.64 -25.71
N PHE A 211 -24.86 19.41 -26.69
CA PHE A 211 -25.06 20.83 -26.89
C PHE A 211 -26.51 21.27 -26.66
N THR A 212 -26.73 22.37 -25.94
CA THR A 212 -27.69 23.41 -26.34
C THR A 212 -27.40 24.75 -25.65
N THR A 213 -27.38 25.77 -26.49
CA THR A 213 -27.33 27.22 -26.29
C THR A 213 -28.58 27.76 -25.60
N GLU A 214 -28.46 28.83 -24.79
CA GLU A 214 -29.36 30.01 -24.68
C GLU A 214 -28.93 30.85 -23.45
N ASN A 215 -28.33 32.04 -23.59
CA ASN A 215 -28.99 33.38 -23.68
C ASN A 215 -30.27 33.45 -22.81
N ASN A 216 -30.46 34.37 -21.85
CA ASN A 216 -30.28 35.81 -21.99
C ASN A 216 -30.67 36.54 -20.66
N GLN A 217 -29.96 37.64 -20.38
CA GLN A 217 -30.45 38.96 -19.91
C GLN A 217 -31.15 39.22 -18.55
N ASN A 218 -30.69 40.36 -17.98
CA ASN A 218 -31.38 41.39 -17.17
C ASN A 218 -31.48 41.18 -15.66
N CYS A 219 -31.32 42.18 -14.78
CA CYS A 219 -31.34 43.64 -14.91
C CYS A 219 -30.69 44.27 -13.66
N VAL A 220 -29.91 45.36 -13.78
CA VAL A 220 -29.61 46.26 -12.65
C VAL A 220 -30.24 47.62 -12.93
N ASN A 221 -31.14 48.02 -12.04
CA ASN A 221 -31.89 49.26 -12.05
C ASN A 221 -31.22 50.25 -11.10
N ILE A 222 -30.66 51.34 -11.62
CA ILE A 222 -30.18 52.49 -10.83
C ILE A 222 -31.00 53.69 -11.26
N ASN A 223 -31.91 54.11 -10.38
CA ASN A 223 -32.63 55.37 -10.51
C ASN A 223 -31.95 56.44 -9.67
N LYS A 224 -31.78 57.61 -10.31
CA LYS A 224 -31.60 58.98 -9.78
C LYS A 224 -30.23 59.42 -9.26
N ILE A 225 -29.52 60.13 -10.13
CA ILE A 225 -28.68 61.35 -9.99
C ILE A 225 -28.51 61.78 -11.47
N PHE A 226 -28.88 62.93 -12.04
CA PHE A 226 -29.12 64.30 -11.58
C PHE A 226 -29.89 65.00 -12.73
N THR A 227 -31.01 65.67 -12.44
CA THR A 227 -31.62 66.69 -13.30
C THR A 227 -31.28 68.04 -12.68
N ASP A 228 -30.60 68.92 -13.41
CA ASP A 228 -31.06 70.28 -13.72
C ASP A 228 -29.90 71.17 -14.23
N VAL A 229 -30.20 71.86 -15.34
CA VAL A 229 -29.50 72.92 -16.09
C VAL A 229 -28.39 72.51 -17.06
#